data_AF-A0A8H5C906-F1
#
_entry.id   AF-A0A8H5C906-F1
#
_cell.length_a   1.000
_cell.length_b   1.000
_cell.length_c   1.000
_cell.angle_alpha   90.00
_cell.angle_beta   90.00
_cell.angle_gamma   90.00
#
_symmetry.space_group_name_H-M   'P 1'
#
loop_
_entity.id
_entity.type
_entity.pdbx_description
1 polymer ?
#
loop_
_entity_poly.entity_id
_entity_poly.type
_entity_poly.pdbx_seq_one_letter_code
_entity_poly.pdbx_strand_id
1 'polypeptide(L)'
;MWRSKSYGACLRPLFPVEARPLPYPLIQMFNPLLLHPIMSTAAASNSSSTRTMYKHLLSPSRRQAITHKRCTFVDFPPAFVPSISLQRLLRPASICRITALLNTDFSPPALSLDDGLYLESETRIKRLCEVTKVLSKVVQFQSTLAFYQRKHGDLLSDALPSDNSFLIVVQNLEILSQCINSKREAIEASLWTILDDHPERSESILRILVKKLSDDPNSINGKLPFVTLANLRTLSAGRWLDDEVVNYFVKKWCTQSGSTLGFNTFFACKILFQEPECINAREGFFTDADENTVRRWCAKAAVSLDTEWDSVFIPINESSTHWYSARIDFRVKRIDIFDSLRDRCIENRQKPLLERKNSKLMLVLMWLTDVLGRIRGEDTMLKNNPESDWVCDPHYKVHFQANSYDCGVHMLWHLRHLLEFRQVRVGAQCSSGHLRFNDSMAGKRLRLAQEMLTDAGLL
;
A
#
# COMPACT_ATOMS: atom_id res chain seq x y z
N MET A 1 -15.77 -5.25 24.53
CA MET A 1 -15.95 -6.03 25.77
C MET A 1 -16.29 -7.48 25.39
N TRP A 2 -15.28 -8.25 24.98
CA TRP A 2 -15.40 -9.69 24.72
C TRP A 2 -14.21 -10.34 25.45
N ARG A 3 -14.51 -11.12 26.50
CA ARG A 3 -13.50 -11.80 27.34
C ARG A 3 -13.12 -13.13 26.68
N SER A 4 -11.82 -13.39 26.53
CA SER A 4 -11.31 -14.70 26.12
C SER A 4 -11.48 -15.71 27.26
N LYS A 5 -12.10 -16.86 26.97
CA LYS A 5 -12.06 -18.05 27.83
C LYS A 5 -11.11 -19.06 27.20
N SER A 6 -10.04 -19.37 27.92
CA SER A 6 -9.13 -20.48 27.69
C SER A 6 -9.77 -21.80 28.12
N TYR A 7 -9.83 -22.79 27.23
CA TYR A 7 -10.15 -24.17 27.56
C TYR A 7 -8.98 -25.07 27.17
N GLY A 8 -8.46 -25.80 28.17
CA GLY A 8 -7.54 -26.91 27.97
C GLY A 8 -8.30 -28.17 27.58
N ALA A 9 -7.75 -28.94 26.65
CA ALA A 9 -8.32 -30.20 26.17
C ALA A 9 -7.42 -31.39 26.53
N CYS A 10 -8.02 -32.38 27.18
CA CYS A 10 -7.52 -33.75 27.32
C CYS A 10 -7.72 -34.51 26.00
N LEU A 11 -6.67 -35.22 25.57
CA LEU A 11 -6.69 -36.16 24.44
C LEU A 11 -7.12 -37.56 24.89
N ARG A 12 -7.97 -38.24 24.10
CA ARG A 12 -7.83 -39.68 23.74
C ARG A 12 -8.65 -40.01 22.48
N PRO A 13 -8.24 -41.04 21.69
CA PRO A 13 -8.68 -41.21 20.31
C PRO A 13 -9.65 -42.40 20.11
N LEU A 14 -10.48 -42.34 19.07
CA LEU A 14 -11.19 -43.50 18.51
C LEU A 14 -11.15 -43.48 16.97
N PHE A 15 -11.07 -44.70 16.44
CA PHE A 15 -10.73 -45.19 15.09
C PHE A 15 -11.84 -44.99 14.02
N PRO A 16 -11.64 -45.41 12.73
CA PRO A 16 -12.09 -44.67 11.56
C PRO A 16 -13.43 -45.13 11.00
N VAL A 17 -14.03 -44.27 10.17
CA VAL A 17 -15.17 -44.61 9.31
C VAL A 17 -14.74 -44.52 7.85
N GLU A 18 -14.96 -45.60 7.12
CA GLU A 18 -14.75 -45.74 5.67
C GLU A 18 -15.61 -44.74 4.87
N ALA A 19 -15.00 -44.05 3.91
CA ALA A 19 -15.70 -43.20 2.94
C ALA A 19 -15.61 -43.82 1.54
N ARG A 20 -16.78 -44.03 0.90
CA ARG A 20 -16.91 -44.38 -0.52
C ARG A 20 -16.69 -43.14 -1.40
N PRO A 21 -16.16 -43.29 -2.63
CA PRO A 21 -15.90 -42.16 -3.51
C PRO A 21 -17.16 -41.74 -4.28
N LEU A 22 -17.39 -40.43 -4.38
CA LEU A 22 -18.30 -39.81 -5.35
C LEU A 22 -17.52 -39.34 -6.58
N PRO A 23 -18.13 -39.34 -7.78
CA PRO A 23 -17.45 -39.00 -9.02
C PRO A 23 -17.57 -37.50 -9.30
N TYR A 24 -16.45 -36.82 -9.53
CA TYR A 24 -16.43 -35.51 -10.20
C TYR A 24 -15.46 -35.55 -11.39
N PRO A 25 -15.79 -34.87 -12.50
CA PRO A 25 -15.00 -34.95 -13.72
C PRO A 25 -13.74 -34.09 -13.62
N LEU A 26 -12.66 -34.63 -14.18
CA LEU A 26 -11.34 -34.05 -14.33
C LEU A 26 -11.38 -32.72 -15.08
N ILE A 27 -10.91 -31.65 -14.45
CA ILE A 27 -10.56 -30.38 -15.11
C ILE A 27 -9.06 -30.46 -15.46
N GLN A 28 -8.77 -30.52 -16.76
CA GLN A 28 -7.41 -30.36 -17.28
C GLN A 28 -7.04 -28.87 -17.30
N MET A 29 -6.11 -28.45 -16.45
CA MET A 29 -5.40 -27.17 -16.61
C MET A 29 -3.99 -27.48 -17.09
N PHE A 30 -3.72 -27.26 -18.38
CA PHE A 30 -2.38 -27.38 -18.96
C PHE A 30 -1.61 -26.06 -18.89
N ASN A 31 -0.32 -26.22 -18.62
CA ASN A 31 0.72 -25.21 -18.53
C ASN A 31 1.34 -24.99 -19.93
N PRO A 32 1.46 -23.75 -20.46
CA PRO A 32 2.33 -23.51 -21.59
C PRO A 32 3.53 -22.63 -21.16
N LEU A 33 4.72 -23.23 -21.17
CA LEU A 33 5.96 -22.50 -21.33
C LEU A 33 6.65 -22.97 -22.62
N LEU A 34 7.21 -21.99 -23.34
CA LEU A 34 8.29 -22.03 -24.34
C LEU A 34 7.93 -22.02 -25.85
N LEU A 35 7.99 -20.84 -26.50
CA LEU A 35 9.08 -20.35 -27.40
C LEU A 35 8.64 -19.35 -28.51
N HIS A 36 9.06 -18.08 -28.35
CA HIS A 36 9.66 -17.13 -29.35
C HIS A 36 8.96 -16.80 -30.72
N PRO A 37 9.45 -15.81 -31.52
CA PRO A 37 8.98 -14.41 -31.57
C PRO A 37 8.48 -13.99 -32.98
N ILE A 38 8.10 -12.71 -33.19
CA ILE A 38 8.40 -11.83 -34.37
C ILE A 38 7.31 -10.75 -34.63
N MET A 39 7.80 -9.50 -34.67
CA MET A 39 7.46 -8.29 -35.46
C MET A 39 6.02 -7.69 -35.56
N SER A 40 5.94 -6.46 -35.06
CA SER A 40 5.51 -5.20 -35.72
C SER A 40 4.67 -5.25 -36.99
N THR A 41 3.52 -4.54 -36.98
CA THR A 41 3.25 -3.41 -37.88
C THR A 41 2.05 -2.57 -37.40
N ALA A 42 2.17 -1.27 -37.60
CA ALA A 42 1.14 -0.24 -37.40
C ALA A 42 0.04 -0.29 -38.48
N ALA A 43 -1.17 0.18 -38.15
CA ALA A 43 -1.94 1.10 -38.99
C ALA A 43 -3.22 1.58 -38.27
N ALA A 44 -3.49 2.86 -38.43
CA ALA A 44 -4.70 3.56 -38.02
C ALA A 44 -5.83 3.38 -39.04
N SER A 45 -7.08 3.46 -38.60
CA SER A 45 -8.14 4.20 -39.33
C SER A 45 -9.43 4.35 -38.54
N ASN A 46 -9.92 5.59 -38.55
CA ASN A 46 -11.26 6.09 -38.21
C ASN A 46 -12.41 5.24 -38.77
N SER A 47 -13.57 5.22 -38.09
CA SER A 47 -14.80 5.91 -38.55
C SER A 47 -16.04 5.59 -37.71
N SER A 48 -16.61 6.67 -37.14
CA SER A 48 -18.03 7.06 -37.10
C SER A 48 -19.19 6.07 -36.82
N SER A 49 -19.97 6.46 -35.80
CA SER A 49 -21.43 6.68 -35.81
C SER A 49 -22.37 5.48 -35.85
N THR A 50 -23.14 5.31 -34.77
CA THR A 50 -24.62 5.48 -34.75
C THR A 50 -25.18 5.11 -33.37
N ARG A 51 -25.92 6.01 -32.71
CA ARG A 51 -27.13 5.65 -31.95
C ARG A 51 -27.95 6.87 -31.47
N THR A 52 -28.99 7.13 -32.25
CA THR A 52 -30.41 7.25 -31.90
C THR A 52 -30.82 7.66 -30.47
N MET A 53 -31.46 8.83 -30.45
CA MET A 53 -32.64 9.29 -29.67
C MET A 53 -33.20 8.43 -28.53
N TYR A 54 -33.39 9.07 -27.37
CA TYR A 54 -34.63 8.98 -26.59
C TYR A 54 -35.01 10.36 -26.01
N LYS A 55 -36.29 10.73 -26.22
CA LYS A 55 -36.97 11.94 -25.74
C LYS A 55 -38.01 11.55 -24.66
N HIS A 56 -38.31 12.51 -23.77
CA HIS A 56 -39.39 12.57 -22.75
C HIS A 56 -39.17 11.69 -21.51
N LEU A 57 -39.24 12.18 -20.26
CA LEU A 57 -40.24 13.07 -19.64
C LEU A 57 -39.62 13.99 -18.57
N LEU A 58 -40.02 15.27 -18.55
CA LEU A 58 -39.79 16.22 -17.45
C LEU A 58 -41.13 16.88 -17.06
N SER A 59 -41.48 16.85 -15.78
CA SER A 59 -41.97 17.97 -14.96
C SER A 59 -42.33 17.47 -13.53
N PRO A 60 -42.52 18.33 -12.51
CA PRO A 60 -41.85 19.60 -12.23
C PRO A 60 -41.39 19.77 -10.76
N SER A 61 -40.58 20.82 -10.58
CA SER A 61 -40.56 21.73 -9.41
C SER A 61 -40.08 21.24 -8.04
N ARG A 62 -38.85 21.62 -7.70
CA ARG A 62 -38.53 22.15 -6.36
C ARG A 62 -37.61 23.36 -6.50
N ARG A 63 -38.18 24.56 -6.29
CA ARG A 63 -37.42 25.79 -6.08
C ARG A 63 -36.72 25.66 -4.71
N GLN A 64 -35.39 25.60 -4.71
CA GLN A 64 -34.61 25.95 -3.53
C GLN A 64 -33.90 27.28 -3.82
N ALA A 65 -34.19 28.25 -2.95
CA ALA A 65 -33.56 29.55 -2.96
C ALA A 65 -32.06 29.40 -2.65
N ILE A 66 -31.22 29.77 -3.61
CA ILE A 66 -29.78 29.94 -3.39
C ILE A 66 -29.60 31.34 -2.80
N THR A 67 -29.30 31.40 -1.51
CA THR A 67 -28.83 32.61 -0.85
C THR A 67 -27.37 32.85 -1.26
N HIS A 68 -27.11 33.96 -1.94
CA HIS A 68 -25.76 34.44 -2.20
C HIS A 68 -25.08 34.79 -0.87
N LYS A 69 -24.27 33.86 -0.33
CA LYS A 69 -23.27 34.20 0.69
C LYS A 69 -22.16 34.99 0.01
N ARG A 70 -22.08 36.29 0.33
CA ARG A 70 -20.91 37.13 0.08
C ARG A 70 -19.67 36.44 0.68
N CYS A 71 -18.70 36.07 -0.17
CA CYS A 71 -17.35 35.78 0.30
C CYS A 71 -16.75 37.10 0.78
N THR A 72 -16.74 37.30 2.08
CA THR A 72 -15.86 38.30 2.72
C THR A 72 -14.43 37.82 2.55
N PHE A 73 -13.60 38.62 1.88
CA PHE A 73 -12.15 38.47 1.91
C PHE A 73 -11.70 38.39 3.37
N VAL A 74 -10.96 37.34 3.70
CA VAL A 74 -10.20 37.31 4.94
C VAL A 74 -9.03 38.27 4.72
N ASP A 75 -9.09 39.43 5.37
CA ASP A 75 -7.96 40.35 5.45
C ASP A 75 -6.80 39.63 6.15
N PHE A 76 -5.72 39.38 5.41
CA PHE A 76 -4.46 38.96 6.03
C PHE A 76 -3.83 40.18 6.70
N PRO A 77 -3.36 40.07 7.96
CA PRO A 77 -2.65 41.16 8.61
C PRO A 77 -1.30 41.39 7.89
N PRO A 78 -0.93 42.65 7.58
CA PRO A 78 0.31 42.98 6.90
C PRO A 78 1.45 43.04 7.92
N ALA A 79 1.85 41.92 8.50
CA ALA A 79 3.05 41.87 9.33
C ALA A 79 3.53 40.44 9.54
N PHE A 80 4.56 40.05 8.78
CA PHE A 80 5.66 39.11 9.08
C PHE A 80 6.09 38.39 7.79
N VAL A 81 6.81 39.13 6.93
CA VAL A 81 7.79 38.52 6.03
C VAL A 81 9.11 39.19 6.39
N PRO A 82 10.10 38.48 6.96
CA PRO A 82 11.43 39.05 7.11
C PRO A 82 11.92 39.45 5.71
N SER A 83 12.49 40.63 5.58
CA SER A 83 13.02 41.19 4.34
C SER A 83 14.28 40.45 3.85
N ILE A 84 14.21 39.14 3.71
CA ILE A 84 15.07 38.44 2.76
C ILE A 84 14.57 38.91 1.40
N SER A 85 15.29 39.86 0.79
CA SER A 85 15.00 40.30 -0.57
C SER A 85 14.86 39.07 -1.45
N LEU A 86 13.64 38.79 -1.91
CA LEU A 86 13.32 37.67 -2.79
C LEU A 86 14.33 37.63 -3.95
N GLN A 87 14.73 38.79 -4.49
CA GLN A 87 15.77 38.90 -5.53
C GLN A 87 17.10 38.20 -5.21
N ARG A 88 17.48 38.02 -3.94
CA ARG A 88 18.69 37.27 -3.53
C ARG A 88 18.48 35.75 -3.49
N LEU A 89 17.27 35.27 -3.25
CA LEU A 89 16.90 33.85 -3.37
C LEU A 89 16.75 33.39 -4.84
N LEU A 90 16.73 34.34 -5.79
CA LEU A 90 16.27 34.15 -7.16
C LEU A 90 17.34 34.11 -8.25
N ARG A 91 18.62 34.21 -7.89
CA ARG A 91 19.69 33.99 -8.87
C ARG A 91 19.95 32.48 -8.99
N PRO A 92 20.22 31.94 -10.19
CA PRO A 92 20.68 30.55 -10.35
C PRO A 92 21.84 30.18 -9.41
N ALA A 93 22.73 31.15 -9.15
CA ALA A 93 23.81 31.01 -8.18
C ALA A 93 23.35 30.75 -6.73
N SER A 94 22.15 31.19 -6.35
CA SER A 94 21.55 30.97 -5.03
C SER A 94 20.99 29.55 -4.90
N ILE A 95 20.43 28.98 -5.97
CA ILE A 95 20.07 27.55 -6.01
C ILE A 95 21.33 26.71 -5.86
N CYS A 96 22.38 26.99 -6.63
CA CYS A 96 23.66 26.27 -6.50
C CYS A 96 24.24 26.33 -5.08
N ARG A 97 24.11 27.48 -4.39
CA ARG A 97 24.52 27.63 -2.99
C ARG A 97 23.64 26.84 -2.03
N ILE A 98 22.32 26.85 -2.21
CA ILE A 98 21.42 26.06 -1.38
C ILE A 98 21.66 24.56 -1.61
N THR A 99 21.84 24.12 -2.85
CA THR A 99 22.24 22.74 -3.17
C THR A 99 23.59 22.39 -2.55
N ALA A 100 24.57 23.31 -2.55
CA ALA A 100 25.85 23.10 -1.88
C ALA A 100 25.68 22.99 -0.36
N LEU A 101 24.89 23.85 0.28
CA LEU A 101 24.57 23.79 1.72
C LEU A 101 23.81 22.51 2.08
N LEU A 102 22.84 22.11 1.25
CA LEU A 102 22.15 20.84 1.41
C LEU A 102 23.14 19.66 1.28
N ASN A 103 24.14 19.78 0.44
CA ASN A 103 25.16 18.74 0.30
C ASN A 103 26.17 18.72 1.46
N THR A 104 26.54 19.86 2.03
CA THR A 104 27.43 19.90 3.20
C THR A 104 26.72 19.42 4.46
N ASP A 105 25.51 19.90 4.72
CA ASP A 105 24.83 19.68 6.00
C ASP A 105 24.05 18.36 6.03
N PHE A 106 23.71 17.83 4.85
CA PHE A 106 23.00 16.56 4.68
C PHE A 106 23.82 15.57 3.85
N SER A 107 25.15 15.63 3.91
CA SER A 107 25.97 14.53 3.40
C SER A 107 25.48 13.20 3.96
N PRO A 108 25.50 12.10 3.17
CA PRO A 108 25.19 10.78 3.69
C PRO A 108 25.97 10.58 4.99
N PRO A 109 25.33 10.05 6.04
CA PRO A 109 26.02 9.81 7.29
C PRO A 109 27.29 9.01 6.99
N ALA A 110 28.38 9.33 7.69
CA ALA A 110 29.58 8.51 7.61
C ALA A 110 29.16 7.06 7.88
N LEU A 111 29.78 6.11 7.18
CA LEU A 111 29.52 4.68 7.38
C LEU A 111 29.95 4.18 8.78
N SER A 112 30.21 5.08 9.74
CA SER A 112 30.46 4.71 11.12
C SER A 112 29.18 4.09 11.69
N LEU A 113 29.31 2.84 12.11
CA LEU A 113 28.23 2.09 12.74
C LEU A 113 28.08 2.47 14.23
N ASP A 114 28.34 3.72 14.61
CA ASP A 114 28.16 4.18 15.99
C ASP A 114 26.68 4.29 16.35
N ASP A 115 26.33 4.11 17.62
CA ASP A 115 24.95 4.14 18.14
C ASP A 115 24.16 5.42 17.79
N GLY A 116 24.84 6.52 17.45
CA GLY A 116 24.24 7.79 17.05
C GLY A 116 23.67 7.81 15.63
N LEU A 117 24.18 6.95 14.73
CA LEU A 117 23.80 6.93 13.30
C LEU A 117 22.28 7.01 13.05
N TYR A 118 21.49 6.19 13.75
CA TYR A 118 20.04 6.16 13.56
C TYR A 118 19.39 7.48 13.97
N LEU A 119 19.72 7.98 15.17
CA LEU A 119 19.13 9.21 15.71
C LEU A 119 19.55 10.44 14.91
N GLU A 120 20.81 10.48 14.45
CA GLU A 120 21.33 11.55 13.60
C GLU A 120 20.63 11.55 12.23
N SER A 121 20.54 10.38 11.59
CA SER A 121 19.87 10.23 10.29
C SER A 121 18.38 10.57 10.40
N GLU A 122 17.71 10.10 11.45
CA GLU A 122 16.33 10.43 11.75
C GLU A 122 16.14 11.95 11.93
N THR A 123 17.02 12.60 12.69
CA THR A 123 16.99 14.05 12.89
C THR A 123 17.16 14.80 11.57
N ARG A 124 18.07 14.36 10.70
CA ARG A 124 18.27 14.93 9.35
C ARG A 124 17.01 14.76 8.49
N ILE A 125 16.43 13.56 8.47
CA ILE A 125 15.19 13.26 7.73
C ILE A 125 14.04 14.15 8.22
N LYS A 126 13.86 14.29 9.53
CA LYS A 126 12.84 15.17 10.13
C LYS A 126 13.00 16.62 9.69
N ARG A 127 14.23 17.15 9.73
CA ARG A 127 14.52 18.51 9.25
C ARG A 127 14.16 18.69 7.77
N LEU A 128 14.52 17.73 6.91
CA LEU A 128 14.17 17.78 5.48
C LEU A 128 12.64 17.70 5.27
N CYS A 129 11.94 16.90 6.06
CA CYS A 129 10.47 16.83 6.04
C CYS A 129 9.82 18.16 6.43
N GLU A 130 10.30 18.85 7.48
CA GLU A 130 9.78 20.16 7.87
C GLU A 130 9.99 21.22 6.78
N VAL A 131 11.17 21.23 6.14
CA VAL A 131 11.41 22.13 5.00
C VAL A 131 10.46 21.81 3.84
N THR A 132 10.26 20.53 3.54
CA THR A 132 9.35 20.09 2.47
C THR A 132 7.89 20.49 2.76
N LYS A 133 7.43 20.39 4.02
CA LYS A 133 6.10 20.84 4.45
C LYS A 133 5.90 22.35 4.27
N VAL A 134 6.95 23.15 4.47
CA VAL A 134 6.89 24.59 4.21
C VAL A 134 6.82 24.85 2.70
N LEU A 135 7.64 24.17 1.91
CA LEU A 135 7.68 24.34 0.45
C LEU A 135 6.40 23.88 -0.24
N SER A 136 5.73 22.84 0.25
CA SER A 136 4.47 22.36 -0.35
C SER A 136 3.35 23.41 -0.28
N LYS A 137 3.34 24.28 0.74
CA LYS A 137 2.41 25.42 0.82
C LYS A 137 2.65 26.45 -0.29
N VAL A 138 3.91 26.58 -0.75
CA VAL A 138 4.25 27.47 -1.86
C VAL A 138 3.78 26.88 -3.19
N VAL A 139 3.94 25.57 -3.40
CA VAL A 139 3.44 24.90 -4.61
C VAL A 139 1.91 24.96 -4.70
N GLN A 140 1.21 24.87 -3.58
CA GLN A 140 -0.26 25.09 -3.56
C GLN A 140 -0.63 26.51 -4.05
N PHE A 141 0.18 27.51 -3.71
CA PHE A 141 -0.03 28.89 -4.17
C PHE A 141 0.08 29.02 -5.70
N GLN A 142 0.95 28.25 -6.36
CA GLN A 142 1.07 28.22 -7.82
C GLN A 142 -0.19 27.66 -8.49
N SER A 143 -0.74 26.55 -7.98
CA SER A 143 -1.99 26.00 -8.50
C SER A 143 -3.14 27.00 -8.38
N THR A 144 -3.18 27.73 -7.26
CA THR A 144 -4.14 28.83 -7.06
C THR A 144 -3.90 29.97 -8.05
N LEU A 145 -2.67 30.43 -8.23
CA LEU A 145 -2.34 31.50 -9.17
C LEU A 145 -2.65 31.10 -10.62
N ALA A 146 -2.26 29.90 -11.05
CA ALA A 146 -2.53 29.39 -12.39
C ALA A 146 -4.04 29.23 -12.65
N PHE A 147 -4.84 28.97 -11.62
CA PHE A 147 -6.30 29.03 -11.71
C PHE A 147 -6.80 30.47 -11.91
N TYR A 148 -6.29 31.43 -11.13
CA TYR A 148 -6.66 32.84 -11.28
C TYR A 148 -6.25 33.43 -12.63
N GLN A 149 -5.05 33.12 -13.12
CA GLN A 149 -4.57 33.52 -14.45
C GLN A 149 -5.46 32.97 -15.56
N ARG A 150 -5.88 31.71 -15.49
CA ARG A 150 -6.82 31.12 -16.46
C ARG A 150 -8.20 31.75 -16.42
N LYS A 151 -8.67 32.11 -15.23
CA LYS A 151 -10.04 32.64 -15.03
C LYS A 151 -10.15 34.14 -15.34
N HIS A 152 -9.07 34.89 -15.15
CA HIS A 152 -9.06 36.36 -15.23
C HIS A 152 -7.99 36.91 -16.17
N GLY A 153 -7.46 36.10 -17.08
CA GLY A 153 -6.33 36.46 -17.97
C GLY A 153 -6.52 37.78 -18.70
N ASP A 154 -7.73 38.06 -19.19
CA ASP A 154 -8.03 39.31 -19.90
C ASP A 154 -7.98 40.54 -18.98
N LEU A 155 -8.43 40.42 -17.72
CA LEU A 155 -8.45 41.49 -16.72
C LEU A 155 -7.10 41.72 -16.03
N LEU A 156 -6.25 40.68 -16.02
CA LEU A 156 -4.96 40.69 -15.34
C LEU A 156 -3.81 41.09 -16.26
N SER A 157 -4.04 41.14 -17.59
CA SER A 157 -3.04 41.50 -18.59
C SER A 157 -2.45 42.90 -18.41
N ASP A 158 -3.23 43.86 -17.87
CA ASP A 158 -2.80 45.23 -17.62
C ASP A 158 -2.27 45.46 -16.19
N ALA A 159 -2.54 44.55 -15.25
CA ALA A 159 -2.28 44.76 -13.82
C ALA A 159 -1.14 43.90 -13.25
N LEU A 160 -0.84 42.75 -13.86
CA LEU A 160 0.34 41.98 -13.49
C LEU A 160 1.56 42.56 -14.20
N PRO A 161 2.66 42.83 -13.47
CA PRO A 161 3.91 43.18 -14.13
C PRO A 161 4.22 42.08 -15.15
N SER A 162 4.56 42.47 -16.38
CA SER A 162 5.08 41.59 -17.45
C SER A 162 6.34 40.79 -17.07
N ASP A 163 6.74 40.89 -15.81
CA ASP A 163 7.98 40.47 -15.24
C ASP A 163 7.89 38.97 -14.88
N ASN A 164 8.47 38.17 -15.78
CA ASN A 164 8.69 36.72 -15.60
C ASN A 164 9.36 36.35 -14.26
N SER A 165 9.89 37.34 -13.52
CA SER A 165 10.43 37.19 -12.17
C SER A 165 9.57 36.34 -11.23
N PHE A 166 8.23 36.51 -11.23
CA PHE A 166 7.38 35.71 -10.35
C PHE A 166 7.34 34.22 -10.74
N LEU A 167 7.18 33.92 -12.03
CA LEU A 167 7.22 32.55 -12.53
C LEU A 167 8.56 31.87 -12.26
N ILE A 168 9.66 32.63 -12.40
CA ILE A 168 11.01 32.17 -12.06
C ILE A 168 11.13 31.82 -10.57
N VAL A 169 10.53 32.60 -9.66
CA VAL A 169 10.51 32.29 -8.21
C VAL A 169 9.87 30.94 -7.95
N VAL A 170 8.69 30.75 -8.51
CA VAL A 170 7.89 29.55 -8.27
C VAL A 170 8.60 28.33 -8.82
N GLN A 171 9.12 28.40 -10.05
CA GLN A 171 9.91 27.34 -10.66
C GLN A 171 11.16 27.01 -9.82
N ASN A 172 11.86 28.02 -9.31
CA ASN A 172 13.03 27.82 -8.45
C ASN A 172 12.67 27.09 -7.14
N LEU A 173 11.50 27.38 -6.56
CA LEU A 173 11.02 26.71 -5.34
C LEU A 173 10.57 25.26 -5.60
N GLU A 174 9.98 24.98 -6.77
CA GLU A 174 9.69 23.61 -7.22
C GLU A 174 10.98 22.80 -7.36
N ILE A 175 11.99 23.35 -8.04
CA ILE A 175 13.31 22.71 -8.20
C ILE A 175 13.94 22.45 -6.83
N LEU A 176 13.89 23.43 -5.92
CA LEU A 176 14.41 23.26 -4.56
C LEU A 176 13.67 22.15 -3.80
N SER A 177 12.34 22.10 -3.90
CA SER A 177 11.52 21.05 -3.29
C SER A 177 11.91 19.66 -3.83
N GLN A 178 12.08 19.53 -5.14
CA GLN A 178 12.53 18.29 -5.77
C GLN A 178 13.94 17.86 -5.30
N CYS A 179 14.88 18.81 -5.20
CA CYS A 179 16.23 18.57 -4.67
C CYS A 179 16.20 18.08 -3.22
N ILE A 180 15.39 18.70 -2.36
CA ILE A 180 15.26 18.31 -0.94
C ILE A 180 14.64 16.92 -0.82
N ASN A 181 13.58 16.64 -1.58
CA ASN A 181 12.95 15.32 -1.59
C ASN A 181 13.93 14.23 -2.07
N SER A 182 14.65 14.49 -3.15
CA SER A 182 15.68 13.57 -3.67
C SER A 182 16.77 13.31 -2.63
N LYS A 183 17.19 14.35 -1.90
CA LYS A 183 18.20 14.22 -0.84
C LYS A 183 17.68 13.42 0.36
N ARG A 184 16.43 13.67 0.77
CA ARG A 184 15.76 12.90 1.81
C ARG A 184 15.67 11.42 1.43
N GLU A 185 15.18 11.13 0.23
CA GLU A 185 15.07 9.77 -0.29
C GLU A 185 16.42 9.06 -0.35
N ALA A 186 17.49 9.77 -0.76
CA ALA A 186 18.84 9.22 -0.76
C ALA A 186 19.35 8.89 0.66
N ILE A 187 19.10 9.77 1.64
CA ILE A 187 19.47 9.52 3.05
C ILE A 187 18.67 8.36 3.63
N GLU A 188 17.35 8.34 3.41
CA GLU A 188 16.49 7.25 3.86
C GLU A 188 16.93 5.92 3.23
N ALA A 189 17.14 5.88 1.91
CA ALA A 189 17.59 4.68 1.22
C ALA A 189 18.95 4.20 1.76
N SER A 190 19.90 5.10 2.00
CA SER A 190 21.20 4.77 2.59
C SER A 190 21.06 4.24 4.01
N LEU A 191 20.28 4.91 4.86
CA LEU A 191 20.03 4.48 6.24
C LEU A 191 19.43 3.08 6.27
N TRP A 192 18.39 2.85 5.49
CA TRP A 192 17.69 1.56 5.47
C TRP A 192 18.56 0.45 4.89
N THR A 193 19.38 0.74 3.88
CA THR A 193 20.35 -0.23 3.35
C THR A 193 21.34 -0.64 4.44
N ILE A 194 21.93 0.32 5.17
CA ILE A 194 22.85 0.03 6.28
C ILE A 194 22.15 -0.80 7.36
N LEU A 195 20.94 -0.41 7.77
CA LEU A 195 20.19 -1.13 8.82
C LEU A 195 19.77 -2.55 8.39
N ASP A 196 19.47 -2.74 7.11
CA ASP A 196 19.15 -4.04 6.53
C ASP A 196 20.38 -4.96 6.43
N ASP A 197 21.58 -4.39 6.24
CA ASP A 197 22.85 -5.11 6.22
C ASP A 197 23.39 -5.39 7.64
N HIS A 198 22.84 -4.72 8.67
CA HIS A 198 23.22 -4.87 10.08
C HIS A 198 22.02 -5.23 10.97
N PRO A 199 21.46 -6.46 10.86
CA PRO A 199 20.22 -6.84 11.53
C PRO A 199 20.29 -6.75 13.06
N GLU A 200 21.38 -7.21 13.68
CA GLU A 200 21.62 -7.10 15.15
C GLU A 200 21.43 -5.67 15.67
N ARG A 201 21.89 -4.70 14.88
CA ARG A 201 21.80 -3.29 15.21
C ARG A 201 20.38 -2.78 15.06
N SER A 202 19.69 -3.16 13.99
CA SER A 202 18.28 -2.86 13.78
C SER A 202 17.41 -3.41 14.92
N GLU A 203 17.71 -4.62 15.39
CA GLU A 203 17.05 -5.21 16.56
C GLU A 203 17.36 -4.47 17.85
N SER A 204 18.60 -4.01 18.05
CA SER A 204 18.97 -3.17 19.20
C SER A 204 18.18 -1.86 19.23
N ILE A 205 18.14 -1.14 18.10
CA ILE A 205 17.38 0.12 17.98
C ILE A 205 15.89 -0.13 18.22
N LEU A 206 15.33 -1.17 17.59
CA LEU A 206 13.93 -1.54 17.77
C LEU A 206 13.61 -1.87 19.23
N ARG A 207 14.47 -2.61 19.93
CA ARG A 207 14.33 -2.89 21.37
C ARG A 207 14.32 -1.60 22.18
N ILE A 208 15.20 -0.64 21.87
CA ILE A 208 15.24 0.67 22.55
C ILE A 208 13.93 1.43 22.31
N LEU A 209 13.41 1.48 21.07
CA LEU A 209 12.15 2.16 20.76
C LEU A 209 10.97 1.53 21.50
N VAL A 210 10.83 0.20 21.44
CA VAL A 210 9.75 -0.52 22.14
C VAL A 210 9.85 -0.38 23.66
N LYS A 211 11.08 -0.34 24.21
CA LYS A 211 11.30 -0.09 25.63
C LYS A 211 10.86 1.31 26.04
N LYS A 212 11.26 2.36 25.31
CA LYS A 212 10.83 3.74 25.58
C LYS A 212 9.30 3.89 25.62
N LEU A 213 8.59 3.19 24.74
CA LEU A 213 7.12 3.17 24.72
C LEU A 213 6.52 2.38 25.88
N SER A 214 7.25 1.39 26.39
CA SER A 214 6.83 0.63 27.57
C SER A 214 6.98 1.44 28.85
N ASP A 215 7.89 2.40 28.89
CA ASP A 215 8.09 3.31 30.02
C ASP A 215 6.96 4.36 30.10
N ASP A 216 6.31 4.70 28.97
CA ASP A 216 5.08 5.50 28.92
C ASP A 216 4.01 4.86 28.02
N PRO A 217 3.22 3.90 28.54
CA PRO A 217 2.17 3.23 27.77
C PRO A 217 1.04 4.16 27.30
N ASN A 218 0.85 5.29 27.96
CA ASN A 218 -0.19 6.26 27.59
C ASN A 218 0.20 7.06 26.34
N SER A 219 1.49 7.08 25.99
CA SER A 219 2.02 7.80 24.82
C SER A 219 1.36 7.38 23.51
N ILE A 220 0.90 6.12 23.37
CA ILE A 220 0.31 5.60 22.13
C ILE A 220 -1.23 5.54 22.14
N ASN A 221 -1.84 5.43 23.32
CA ASN A 221 -3.27 5.19 23.43
C ASN A 221 -4.06 6.34 22.79
N GLY A 222 -4.89 6.00 21.79
CA GLY A 222 -5.71 6.95 21.05
C GLY A 222 -4.97 7.73 19.95
N LYS A 223 -3.66 7.56 19.78
CA LYS A 223 -2.90 8.21 18.70
C LYS A 223 -2.93 7.42 17.39
N LEU A 224 -2.99 6.08 17.49
CA LEU A 224 -3.20 5.20 16.35
C LEU A 224 -4.56 4.50 16.49
N PRO A 225 -5.39 4.45 15.44
CA PRO A 225 -6.68 3.79 15.52
C PRO A 225 -6.50 2.28 15.68
N PHE A 226 -7.10 1.72 16.74
CA PHE A 226 -7.14 0.28 17.06
C PHE A 226 -5.80 -0.40 17.42
N VAL A 227 -4.68 0.30 17.32
CA VAL A 227 -3.37 -0.20 17.72
C VAL A 227 -3.07 0.16 19.17
N THR A 228 -2.72 -0.84 19.97
CA THR A 228 -2.23 -0.70 21.35
C THR A 228 -0.71 -0.92 21.43
N LEU A 229 -0.12 -0.60 22.60
CA LEU A 229 1.28 -0.94 22.88
C LEU A 229 1.56 -2.45 22.77
N ALA A 230 0.61 -3.31 23.15
CA ALA A 230 0.75 -4.75 23.02
C ALA A 230 0.89 -5.16 21.55
N ASN A 231 0.13 -4.51 20.66
CA ASN A 231 0.22 -4.76 19.22
C ASN A 231 1.57 -4.29 18.68
N LEU A 232 2.05 -3.10 19.06
CA LEU A 232 3.38 -2.64 18.65
C LEU A 232 4.51 -3.59 19.09
N ARG A 233 4.41 -4.22 20.26
CA ARG A 233 5.43 -5.18 20.73
C ARG A 233 5.58 -6.38 19.80
N THR A 234 4.58 -6.71 18.99
CA THR A 234 4.66 -7.77 17.97
C THR A 234 5.67 -7.47 16.86
N LEU A 235 6.05 -6.20 16.67
CA LEU A 235 7.12 -5.81 15.75
C LEU A 235 8.50 -6.25 16.23
N SER A 236 8.70 -6.50 17.53
CA SER A 236 9.98 -6.95 18.08
C SER A 236 10.55 -8.17 17.34
N ALA A 237 11.87 -8.30 17.31
CA ALA A 237 12.54 -9.46 16.70
C ALA A 237 12.02 -10.78 17.28
N GLY A 238 11.86 -11.80 16.42
CA GLY A 238 11.37 -13.12 16.80
C GLY A 238 9.88 -13.20 17.15
N ARG A 239 9.09 -12.13 16.97
CA ARG A 239 7.65 -12.11 17.27
C ARG A 239 6.80 -12.13 16.00
N TRP A 240 5.65 -12.80 16.07
CA TRP A 240 4.68 -12.82 14.98
C TRP A 240 3.88 -11.52 15.02
N LEU A 241 3.71 -10.87 13.87
CA LEU A 241 2.81 -9.72 13.77
C LEU A 241 1.39 -10.16 14.10
N ASP A 242 0.62 -9.28 14.72
CA ASP A 242 -0.81 -9.49 14.91
C ASP A 242 -1.66 -8.80 13.85
N ASP A 243 -2.97 -9.08 13.90
CA ASP A 243 -3.96 -8.52 13.01
C ASP A 243 -3.99 -6.99 13.02
N GLU A 244 -3.81 -6.34 14.17
CA GLU A 244 -3.94 -4.88 14.28
C GLU A 244 -2.79 -4.17 13.59
N VAL A 245 -1.55 -4.68 13.73
CA VAL A 245 -0.40 -4.15 12.98
C VAL A 245 -0.57 -4.35 11.48
N VAL A 246 -0.98 -5.55 11.05
CA VAL A 246 -1.22 -5.84 9.63
C VAL A 246 -2.33 -4.94 9.06
N ASN A 247 -3.47 -4.85 9.74
CA ASN A 247 -4.62 -4.06 9.31
C ASN A 247 -4.30 -2.57 9.24
N TYR A 248 -3.51 -2.05 10.18
CA TYR A 248 -3.03 -0.67 10.15
C TYR A 248 -2.26 -0.38 8.85
N PHE A 249 -1.26 -1.21 8.51
CA PHE A 249 -0.44 -0.99 7.32
C PHE A 249 -1.18 -1.22 6.02
N VAL A 250 -1.99 -2.27 5.93
CA VAL A 250 -2.81 -2.53 4.73
C VAL A 250 -3.74 -1.35 4.48
N LYS A 251 -4.45 -0.85 5.50
CA LYS A 251 -5.32 0.32 5.36
C LYS A 251 -4.52 1.55 4.92
N LYS A 252 -3.41 1.85 5.61
CA LYS A 252 -2.60 3.04 5.34
C LYS A 252 -2.06 3.04 3.91
N TRP A 253 -1.34 2.00 3.51
CA TRP A 253 -0.64 1.99 2.23
C TRP A 253 -1.58 1.86 1.04
N CYS A 254 -2.66 1.08 1.16
CA CYS A 254 -3.69 1.02 0.11
C CYS A 254 -4.39 2.36 -0.08
N THR A 255 -4.72 3.06 1.02
CA THR A 255 -5.29 4.43 0.96
C THR A 255 -4.32 5.40 0.26
N GLN A 256 -3.04 5.37 0.63
CA GLN A 256 -2.02 6.23 0.02
C GLN A 256 -1.80 5.96 -1.47
N SER A 257 -1.96 4.70 -1.90
CA SER A 257 -1.81 4.33 -3.30
C SER A 257 -2.95 4.84 -4.18
N GLY A 258 -4.16 4.99 -3.64
CA GLY A 258 -5.38 5.37 -4.38
C GLY A 258 -5.90 4.29 -5.35
N SER A 259 -5.04 3.42 -5.88
CA SER A 259 -5.40 2.41 -6.88
C SER A 259 -5.62 1.00 -6.33
N THR A 260 -5.26 0.71 -5.07
CA THR A 260 -5.38 -0.66 -4.52
C THR A 260 -6.39 -0.68 -3.38
N LEU A 261 -7.37 -1.58 -3.47
CA LEU A 261 -8.32 -1.86 -2.39
C LEU A 261 -7.69 -2.83 -1.39
N GLY A 262 -7.47 -2.39 -0.14
CA GLY A 262 -6.97 -3.26 0.93
C GLY A 262 -8.08 -3.80 1.82
N PHE A 263 -8.29 -5.11 1.83
CA PHE A 263 -9.15 -5.74 2.84
C PHE A 263 -8.40 -5.95 4.15
N ASN A 264 -9.14 -5.94 5.27
CA ASN A 264 -8.58 -6.30 6.57
C ASN A 264 -8.56 -7.84 6.75
N THR A 265 -7.81 -8.32 7.74
CA THR A 265 -7.58 -9.75 8.00
C THR A 265 -8.87 -10.51 8.35
N PHE A 266 -9.83 -9.84 8.99
CA PHE A 266 -11.13 -10.42 9.31
C PHE A 266 -11.98 -10.69 8.05
N PHE A 267 -11.70 -10.01 6.93
CA PHE A 267 -12.39 -10.27 5.65
C PHE A 267 -12.11 -11.70 5.22
N ALA A 268 -10.82 -12.07 5.24
CA ALA A 268 -10.37 -13.38 4.83
C ALA A 268 -11.10 -14.46 5.65
N CYS A 269 -11.01 -14.42 6.98
CA CYS A 269 -11.65 -15.44 7.81
C CYS A 269 -13.18 -15.47 7.69
N LYS A 270 -13.84 -14.36 7.34
CA LYS A 270 -15.31 -14.35 7.16
C LYS A 270 -15.77 -14.87 5.80
N ILE A 271 -15.06 -14.52 4.73
CA ILE A 271 -15.51 -14.74 3.35
C ILE A 271 -14.79 -15.91 2.69
N LEU A 272 -13.49 -16.07 2.96
CA LEU A 272 -12.65 -17.04 2.27
C LEU A 272 -12.64 -18.41 2.96
N PHE A 273 -12.94 -18.47 4.27
CA PHE A 273 -12.81 -19.66 5.08
C PHE A 273 -14.13 -20.06 5.77
N GLN A 274 -14.28 -21.36 6.05
CA GLN A 274 -15.44 -21.92 6.74
C GLN A 274 -15.36 -21.71 8.25
N GLU A 275 -14.13 -21.76 8.77
CA GLU A 275 -13.82 -21.73 10.20
C GLU A 275 -13.08 -20.43 10.56
N PRO A 276 -13.30 -19.90 11.78
CA PRO A 276 -12.59 -18.72 12.28
C PRO A 276 -11.06 -18.85 12.22
N GLU A 277 -10.54 -20.06 12.38
CA GLU A 277 -9.12 -20.40 12.34
C GLU A 277 -8.54 -20.37 10.92
N CYS A 278 -9.34 -20.05 9.90
CA CYS A 278 -8.86 -19.87 8.53
C CYS A 278 -8.13 -21.13 7.98
N ILE A 279 -8.53 -22.34 8.42
CA ILE A 279 -7.90 -23.63 8.04
C ILE A 279 -8.48 -24.13 6.72
N ASN A 280 -9.81 -24.20 6.65
CA ASN A 280 -10.54 -24.76 5.54
C ASN A 280 -11.12 -23.63 4.69
N ALA A 281 -10.59 -23.47 3.47
CA ALA A 281 -11.19 -22.58 2.49
C ALA A 281 -12.64 -23.01 2.23
N ARG A 282 -13.53 -22.04 2.00
CA ARG A 282 -14.93 -22.32 1.67
C ARG A 282 -15.05 -23.17 0.41
N GLU A 283 -16.01 -24.07 0.45
CA GLU A 283 -16.39 -24.94 -0.66
C GLU A 283 -17.89 -24.82 -0.88
N GLY A 284 -18.33 -25.06 -2.12
CA GLY A 284 -19.74 -25.09 -2.47
C GLY A 284 -20.29 -23.78 -3.05
N PHE A 285 -21.61 -23.61 -2.92
CA PHE A 285 -22.34 -22.49 -3.51
C PHE A 285 -22.29 -21.28 -2.58
N PHE A 286 -21.62 -20.22 -3.03
CA PHE A 286 -21.74 -18.91 -2.41
C PHE A 286 -23.15 -18.35 -2.62
N THR A 287 -23.69 -17.78 -1.56
CA THR A 287 -25.07 -17.27 -1.52
C THR A 287 -25.13 -15.79 -1.81
N ASP A 288 -26.32 -15.27 -2.10
CA ASP A 288 -26.56 -13.82 -2.20
C ASP A 288 -26.18 -13.09 -0.90
N ALA A 289 -26.29 -13.75 0.26
CA ALA A 289 -25.88 -13.18 1.54
C ALA A 289 -24.35 -13.01 1.64
N ASP A 290 -23.59 -13.93 1.05
CA ASP A 290 -22.13 -13.82 0.96
C ASP A 290 -21.73 -12.67 0.03
N GLU A 291 -22.36 -12.59 -1.15
CA GLU A 291 -22.14 -11.47 -2.08
C GLU A 291 -22.49 -10.12 -1.43
N ASN A 292 -23.63 -10.01 -0.74
CA ASN A 292 -24.01 -8.80 0.00
C ASN A 292 -23.01 -8.44 1.11
N THR A 293 -22.36 -9.44 1.70
CA THR A 293 -21.28 -9.20 2.68
C THR A 293 -20.04 -8.64 1.99
N VAL A 294 -19.63 -9.20 0.86
CA VAL A 294 -18.54 -8.66 0.03
C VAL A 294 -18.83 -7.22 -0.38
N ARG A 295 -20.04 -6.92 -0.88
CA ARG A 295 -20.45 -5.56 -1.28
C ARG A 295 -20.29 -4.55 -0.14
N ARG A 296 -20.77 -4.89 1.06
CA ARG A 296 -20.63 -4.01 2.24
C ARG A 296 -19.18 -3.76 2.63
N TRP A 297 -18.36 -4.79 2.58
CA TRP A 297 -16.94 -4.68 2.92
C TRP A 297 -16.15 -3.92 1.86
N CYS A 298 -16.43 -4.16 0.58
CA CYS A 298 -15.88 -3.41 -0.53
C CYS A 298 -16.23 -1.93 -0.40
N ALA A 299 -17.50 -1.60 -0.16
CA ALA A 299 -17.93 -0.22 0.07
C ALA A 299 -17.15 0.41 1.24
N LYS A 300 -17.04 -0.28 2.38
CA LYS A 300 -16.29 0.21 3.55
C LYS A 300 -14.80 0.42 3.26
N ALA A 301 -14.16 -0.48 2.53
CA ALA A 301 -12.75 -0.38 2.17
C ALA A 301 -12.49 0.70 1.10
N ALA A 302 -13.46 0.94 0.22
CA ALA A 302 -13.37 1.96 -0.82
C ALA A 302 -13.67 3.39 -0.32
N VAL A 303 -14.28 3.57 0.85
CA VAL A 303 -14.55 4.91 1.43
C VAL A 303 -13.29 5.77 1.54
N SER A 304 -12.12 5.15 1.74
CA SER A 304 -10.84 5.86 1.84
C SER A 304 -10.13 6.05 0.49
N LEU A 305 -10.72 5.63 -0.63
CA LEU A 305 -10.13 5.77 -1.95
C LEU A 305 -10.78 6.94 -2.70
N ASP A 306 -9.94 7.83 -3.23
CA ASP A 306 -10.40 8.97 -4.03
C ASP A 306 -10.73 8.58 -5.49
N THR A 307 -10.32 7.38 -5.91
CA THR A 307 -10.43 6.89 -7.29
C THR A 307 -10.96 5.46 -7.34
N GLU A 308 -11.36 5.03 -8.54
CA GLU A 308 -11.56 3.62 -8.82
C GLU A 308 -10.25 2.86 -8.55
N TRP A 309 -10.35 1.73 -7.86
CA TRP A 309 -9.21 0.83 -7.65
C TRP A 309 -8.97 0.01 -8.93
N ASP A 310 -7.81 -0.62 -9.07
CA ASP A 310 -7.44 -1.51 -10.18
C ASP A 310 -6.99 -2.89 -9.71
N SER A 311 -6.77 -3.01 -8.40
CA SER A 311 -6.24 -4.18 -7.74
C SER A 311 -6.80 -4.29 -6.33
N VAL A 312 -6.85 -5.51 -5.80
CA VAL A 312 -7.30 -5.83 -4.45
C VAL A 312 -6.21 -6.62 -3.75
N PHE A 313 -5.89 -6.23 -2.51
CA PHE A 313 -4.95 -6.92 -1.64
C PHE A 313 -5.69 -7.52 -0.44
N ILE A 314 -5.42 -8.80 -0.15
CA ILE A 314 -6.12 -9.56 0.88
C ILE A 314 -5.08 -10.23 1.81
N PRO A 315 -4.88 -9.73 3.03
CA PRO A 315 -4.04 -10.40 4.02
C PRO A 315 -4.78 -11.61 4.60
N ILE A 316 -4.07 -12.73 4.77
CA ILE A 316 -4.63 -14.01 5.23
C ILE A 316 -3.82 -14.53 6.41
N ASN A 317 -4.50 -14.76 7.54
CA ASN A 317 -3.94 -15.34 8.75
C ASN A 317 -4.39 -16.80 8.92
N GLU A 318 -3.57 -17.76 8.51
CA GLU A 318 -3.88 -19.18 8.66
C GLU A 318 -3.57 -19.64 10.09
N SER A 319 -4.63 -20.05 10.79
CA SER A 319 -4.60 -20.58 12.16
C SER A 319 -3.97 -19.66 13.19
N SER A 320 -4.04 -18.33 12.99
CA SER A 320 -3.33 -17.35 13.82
C SER A 320 -1.81 -17.60 13.87
N THR A 321 -1.28 -18.34 12.89
CA THR A 321 0.10 -18.84 12.94
C THR A 321 0.95 -18.57 11.71
N HIS A 322 0.31 -18.30 10.59
CA HIS A 322 1.01 -18.09 9.34
C HIS A 322 0.34 -17.01 8.53
N TRP A 323 1.13 -16.03 8.15
CA TRP A 323 0.70 -14.92 7.32
C TRP A 323 1.09 -15.14 5.87
N TYR A 324 0.11 -14.96 4.98
CA TYR A 324 0.33 -14.85 3.55
C TYR A 324 -0.72 -13.90 2.97
N SER A 325 -0.70 -13.69 1.66
CA SER A 325 -1.64 -12.76 1.03
C SER A 325 -2.09 -13.23 -0.34
N ALA A 326 -3.27 -12.76 -0.75
CA ALA A 326 -3.73 -12.86 -2.12
C ALA A 326 -3.82 -11.46 -2.76
N ARG A 327 -3.66 -11.42 -4.09
CA ARG A 327 -3.93 -10.25 -4.92
C ARG A 327 -4.86 -10.64 -6.05
N ILE A 328 -5.80 -9.75 -6.34
CA ILE A 328 -6.60 -9.76 -7.57
C ILE A 328 -6.23 -8.48 -8.34
N ASP A 329 -5.76 -8.61 -9.56
CA ASP A 329 -5.42 -7.48 -10.43
C ASP A 329 -6.28 -7.50 -11.69
N PHE A 330 -7.11 -6.47 -11.86
CA PHE A 330 -8.06 -6.37 -12.97
C PHE A 330 -7.39 -5.87 -14.25
N ARG A 331 -6.24 -5.18 -14.16
CA ARG A 331 -5.52 -4.64 -15.33
C ARG A 331 -4.80 -5.72 -16.11
N VAL A 332 -4.15 -6.62 -15.38
CA VAL A 332 -3.44 -7.75 -15.99
C VAL A 332 -4.21 -9.06 -15.85
N LYS A 333 -5.46 -9.01 -15.36
CA LYS A 333 -6.37 -10.14 -15.18
C LYS A 333 -5.68 -11.31 -14.48
N ARG A 334 -5.19 -11.07 -13.26
CA ARG A 334 -4.39 -12.06 -12.53
C ARG A 334 -4.79 -12.19 -11.08
N ILE A 335 -4.83 -13.44 -10.60
CA ILE A 335 -5.02 -13.78 -9.19
C ILE A 335 -3.74 -14.48 -8.71
N ASP A 336 -3.09 -13.89 -7.70
CA ASP A 336 -1.83 -14.38 -7.15
C ASP A 336 -1.96 -14.66 -5.67
N ILE A 337 -1.36 -15.76 -5.20
CA ILE A 337 -1.18 -16.04 -3.77
C ILE A 337 0.32 -16.02 -3.44
N PHE A 338 0.71 -15.14 -2.52
CA PHE A 338 2.08 -14.92 -2.08
C PHE A 338 2.29 -15.55 -0.70
N ASP A 339 3.06 -16.64 -0.62
CA ASP A 339 3.41 -17.34 0.62
C ASP A 339 4.94 -17.45 0.75
N SER A 340 5.50 -16.86 1.82
CA SER A 340 6.94 -16.81 2.07
C SER A 340 7.50 -18.09 2.71
N LEU A 341 6.69 -19.08 3.10
CA LEU A 341 7.19 -20.34 3.65
C LEU A 341 7.69 -21.29 2.56
N ARG A 342 9.02 -21.43 2.44
CA ARG A 342 9.71 -22.26 1.44
C ARG A 342 9.21 -23.69 1.41
N ASP A 343 9.30 -24.39 2.54
CA ASP A 343 9.08 -25.84 2.60
C ASP A 343 7.65 -26.16 2.16
N ARG A 344 6.68 -25.37 2.63
CA ARG A 344 5.29 -25.44 2.18
C ARG A 344 5.18 -25.18 0.68
N CYS A 345 5.86 -24.20 0.12
CA CYS A 345 5.78 -23.92 -1.32
C CYS A 345 6.36 -25.08 -2.15
N ILE A 346 7.52 -25.61 -1.78
CA ILE A 346 8.20 -26.70 -2.50
C ILE A 346 7.37 -27.98 -2.44
N GLU A 347 6.96 -28.40 -1.24
CA GLU A 347 6.15 -29.59 -1.03
C GLU A 347 4.83 -29.51 -1.81
N ASN A 348 4.17 -28.35 -1.81
CA ASN A 348 2.89 -28.22 -2.51
C ASN A 348 3.03 -28.17 -4.03
N ARG A 349 4.13 -27.65 -4.58
CA ARG A 349 4.35 -27.67 -6.03
C ARG A 349 4.53 -29.07 -6.60
N GLN A 350 5.02 -30.01 -5.80
CA GLN A 350 5.20 -31.40 -6.19
C GLN A 350 3.89 -32.20 -6.20
N LYS A 351 2.83 -31.70 -5.56
CA LYS A 351 1.52 -32.37 -5.50
C LYS A 351 0.70 -32.16 -6.80
N PRO A 352 -0.20 -33.11 -7.13
CA PRO A 352 -1.24 -32.91 -8.15
C PRO A 352 -2.02 -31.62 -7.90
N LEU A 353 -2.48 -30.94 -8.95
CA LEU A 353 -3.13 -29.61 -8.86
C LEU A 353 -4.23 -29.56 -7.78
N LEU A 354 -5.12 -30.57 -7.76
CA LEU A 354 -6.23 -30.65 -6.81
C LEU A 354 -5.79 -30.85 -5.35
N GLU A 355 -4.57 -31.35 -5.14
CA GLU A 355 -3.97 -31.61 -3.82
C GLU A 355 -3.00 -30.51 -3.40
N ARG A 356 -2.71 -29.54 -4.28
CA ARG A 356 -1.86 -28.39 -3.92
C ARG A 356 -2.56 -27.55 -2.88
N LYS A 357 -1.78 -27.08 -1.90
CA LYS A 357 -2.25 -26.07 -0.95
C LYS A 357 -2.79 -24.87 -1.72
N ASN A 358 -3.84 -24.24 -1.19
CA ASN A 358 -4.54 -23.10 -1.79
C ASN A 358 -5.37 -23.37 -3.05
N SER A 359 -5.44 -24.59 -3.60
CA SER A 359 -6.32 -24.84 -4.77
C SER A 359 -7.79 -24.53 -4.46
N LYS A 360 -8.27 -24.92 -3.28
CA LYS A 360 -9.61 -24.57 -2.79
C LYS A 360 -9.78 -23.06 -2.59
N LEU A 361 -8.79 -22.41 -1.97
CA LEU A 361 -8.76 -20.97 -1.79
C LEU A 361 -8.82 -20.22 -3.13
N MET A 362 -8.11 -20.73 -4.15
CA MET A 362 -8.13 -20.14 -5.49
C MET A 362 -9.55 -20.15 -6.09
N LEU A 363 -10.31 -21.23 -5.93
CA LEU A 363 -11.72 -21.27 -6.38
C LEU A 363 -12.58 -20.19 -5.69
N VAL A 364 -12.36 -19.96 -4.39
CA VAL A 364 -13.04 -18.88 -3.66
C VAL A 364 -12.61 -17.51 -4.16
N LEU A 365 -11.32 -17.32 -4.46
CA LEU A 365 -10.79 -16.05 -5.00
C LEU A 365 -11.30 -15.78 -6.42
N MET A 366 -11.51 -16.82 -7.24
CA MET A 366 -12.14 -16.69 -8.55
C MET A 366 -13.59 -16.21 -8.42
N TRP A 367 -14.38 -16.82 -7.53
CA TRP A 367 -15.74 -16.34 -7.23
C TRP A 367 -15.73 -14.89 -6.70
N LEU A 368 -14.82 -14.57 -5.78
CA LEU A 368 -14.69 -13.23 -5.24
C LEU A 368 -14.36 -12.22 -6.34
N THR A 369 -13.48 -12.59 -7.27
CA THR A 369 -13.14 -11.76 -8.44
C THR A 369 -14.36 -11.51 -9.31
N ASP A 370 -15.20 -12.52 -9.55
CA ASP A 370 -16.47 -12.36 -10.28
C ASP A 370 -17.41 -11.34 -9.59
N VAL A 371 -17.53 -11.41 -8.27
CA VAL A 371 -18.34 -10.47 -7.48
C VAL A 371 -17.77 -9.05 -7.55
N LEU A 372 -16.46 -8.92 -7.40
CA LEU A 372 -15.75 -7.65 -7.43
C LEU A 372 -15.83 -7.01 -8.82
N GLY A 373 -15.71 -7.78 -9.91
CA GLY A 373 -15.93 -7.32 -11.28
C GLY A 373 -17.33 -6.72 -11.45
N ARG A 374 -18.38 -7.40 -10.97
CA ARG A 374 -19.75 -6.85 -10.99
C ARG A 374 -19.89 -5.55 -10.19
N ILE A 375 -19.19 -5.40 -9.08
CA ILE A 375 -19.18 -4.15 -8.30
C ILE A 375 -18.54 -3.01 -9.10
N ARG A 376 -17.53 -3.31 -9.91
CA ARG A 376 -16.85 -2.36 -10.81
C ARG A 376 -17.63 -2.08 -12.10
N GLY A 377 -18.67 -2.86 -12.39
CA GLY A 377 -19.35 -2.83 -13.70
C GLY A 377 -18.57 -3.54 -14.80
N GLU A 378 -17.62 -4.41 -14.45
CA GLU A 378 -16.87 -5.26 -15.37
C GLU A 378 -17.51 -6.66 -15.45
N ASP A 379 -17.55 -7.25 -16.65
CA ASP A 379 -18.00 -8.63 -16.84
C ASP A 379 -16.81 -9.58 -16.69
N THR A 380 -16.65 -10.11 -15.48
CA THR A 380 -15.66 -11.14 -15.15
C THR A 380 -16.40 -12.47 -14.99
N MET A 381 -16.07 -13.43 -15.86
CA MET A 381 -16.58 -14.80 -15.82
C MET A 381 -15.41 -15.78 -15.66
N LEU A 382 -15.05 -16.08 -14.42
CA LEU A 382 -14.00 -17.05 -14.08
C LEU A 382 -14.57 -18.42 -13.74
N LYS A 383 -15.71 -18.44 -13.05
CA LYS A 383 -16.32 -19.69 -12.60
C LYS A 383 -16.67 -20.58 -13.78
N ASN A 384 -16.11 -21.80 -13.80
CA ASN A 384 -16.34 -22.82 -14.83
C ASN A 384 -16.02 -22.37 -16.26
N ASN A 385 -15.15 -21.36 -16.41
CA ASN A 385 -14.74 -20.86 -17.71
C ASN A 385 -13.28 -21.24 -18.00
N PRO A 386 -13.02 -22.40 -18.66
CA PRO A 386 -11.67 -22.80 -19.02
C PRO A 386 -11.03 -21.89 -20.08
N GLU A 387 -11.83 -21.09 -20.78
CA GLU A 387 -11.38 -20.14 -21.80
C GLU A 387 -11.11 -18.73 -21.22
N SER A 388 -11.19 -18.58 -19.89
CA SER A 388 -10.90 -17.31 -19.25
C SER A 388 -9.47 -16.87 -19.54
N ASP A 389 -9.29 -15.59 -19.87
CA ASP A 389 -7.98 -14.97 -20.10
C ASP A 389 -7.27 -14.59 -18.80
N TRP A 390 -7.87 -14.90 -17.65
CA TRP A 390 -7.27 -14.65 -16.36
C TRP A 390 -6.21 -15.69 -16.00
N VAL A 391 -5.11 -15.21 -15.41
CA VAL A 391 -4.06 -16.08 -14.89
C VAL A 391 -4.25 -16.29 -13.39
N CYS A 392 -4.39 -17.54 -12.95
CA CYS A 392 -4.56 -17.91 -11.54
C CYS A 392 -3.34 -18.68 -11.03
N ASP A 393 -2.56 -18.09 -10.12
CA ASP A 393 -1.35 -18.69 -9.57
C ASP A 393 -1.46 -18.89 -8.04
N PRO A 394 -1.74 -20.13 -7.58
CA PRO A 394 -1.91 -20.42 -6.16
C PRO A 394 -0.60 -20.38 -5.36
N HIS A 395 0.55 -20.25 -6.05
CA HIS A 395 1.89 -20.27 -5.46
C HIS A 395 2.84 -19.32 -6.20
N TYR A 396 2.50 -18.03 -6.24
CA TYR A 396 3.33 -17.03 -6.89
C TYR A 396 4.76 -17.06 -6.35
N LYS A 397 5.74 -16.92 -7.23
CA LYS A 397 7.15 -16.95 -6.84
C LYS A 397 7.51 -15.70 -6.04
N VAL A 398 7.85 -15.89 -4.77
CA VAL A 398 8.31 -14.82 -3.87
C VAL A 398 9.67 -15.14 -3.25
N HIS A 399 10.24 -14.18 -2.52
CA HIS A 399 11.38 -14.45 -1.67
C HIS A 399 10.92 -15.20 -0.42
N PHE A 400 11.57 -16.32 -0.13
CA PHE A 400 11.22 -17.13 1.03
C PHE A 400 11.86 -16.58 2.29
N GLN A 401 11.14 -16.62 3.40
CA GLN A 401 11.67 -16.27 4.71
C GLN A 401 12.65 -17.34 5.20
N ALA A 402 13.68 -16.92 5.95
CA ALA A 402 14.67 -17.82 6.54
C ALA A 402 14.26 -18.36 7.93
N ASN A 403 13.16 -17.87 8.51
CA ASN A 403 12.69 -18.19 9.87
C ASN A 403 11.19 -18.49 9.91
N SER A 404 10.60 -18.72 11.09
CA SER A 404 9.16 -19.04 11.24
C SER A 404 8.28 -17.86 11.65
N TYR A 405 8.84 -16.66 11.84
CA TYR A 405 8.13 -15.55 12.49
C TYR A 405 7.99 -14.28 11.65
N ASP A 406 8.68 -14.19 10.52
CA ASP A 406 8.65 -13.02 9.64
C ASP A 406 7.58 -13.10 8.53
N CYS A 407 6.73 -14.11 8.52
CA CYS A 407 5.66 -14.26 7.52
C CYS A 407 4.78 -13.00 7.41
N GLY A 408 4.43 -12.37 8.54
CA GLY A 408 3.67 -11.13 8.55
C GLY A 408 4.43 -9.95 7.94
N VAL A 409 5.74 -9.86 8.19
CA VAL A 409 6.59 -8.80 7.65
C VAL A 409 6.81 -9.01 6.15
N HIS A 410 7.04 -10.24 5.71
CA HIS A 410 7.12 -10.61 4.29
C HIS A 410 5.84 -10.25 3.54
N MET A 411 4.68 -10.57 4.12
CA MET A 411 3.38 -10.25 3.53
C MET A 411 3.17 -8.74 3.35
N LEU A 412 3.53 -7.92 4.35
CA LEU A 412 3.53 -6.46 4.22
C LEU A 412 4.54 -5.97 3.17
N TRP A 413 5.69 -6.62 3.06
CA TRP A 413 6.66 -6.29 2.01
C TRP A 413 6.20 -6.70 0.61
N HIS A 414 5.43 -7.79 0.47
CA HIS A 414 4.73 -8.11 -0.78
C HIS A 414 3.80 -6.96 -1.17
N LEU A 415 2.98 -6.44 -0.23
CA LEU A 415 2.14 -5.28 -0.48
C LEU A 415 2.97 -4.07 -0.94
N ARG A 416 4.06 -3.71 -0.24
CA ARG A 416 4.94 -2.61 -0.68
C ARG A 416 5.45 -2.80 -2.11
N HIS A 417 5.88 -4.01 -2.48
CA HIS A 417 6.30 -4.30 -3.85
C HIS A 417 5.17 -4.15 -4.87
N LEU A 418 3.95 -4.56 -4.52
CA LEU A 418 2.79 -4.42 -5.39
C LEU A 418 2.44 -2.95 -5.62
N LEU A 419 2.51 -2.12 -4.59
CA LEU A 419 2.23 -0.69 -4.71
C LEU A 419 3.31 0.05 -5.53
N GLU A 420 4.58 -0.29 -5.32
CA GLU A 420 5.70 0.38 -5.99
C GLU A 420 5.92 -0.14 -7.42
N PHE A 421 5.92 -1.45 -7.60
CA PHE A 421 6.37 -2.10 -8.83
C PHE A 421 5.25 -2.79 -9.61
N ARG A 422 4.02 -2.83 -9.07
CA ARG A 422 2.89 -3.59 -9.61
C ARG A 422 3.13 -5.11 -9.66
N GLN A 423 4.21 -5.61 -9.07
CA GLN A 423 4.52 -7.03 -8.96
C GLN A 423 5.55 -7.28 -7.86
N VAL A 424 5.54 -8.48 -7.28
CA VAL A 424 6.58 -8.88 -6.32
C VAL A 424 7.86 -9.22 -7.07
N ARG A 425 8.83 -8.31 -7.04
CA ARG A 425 10.18 -8.54 -7.58
C ARG A 425 11.04 -9.38 -6.64
N VAL A 426 11.79 -10.34 -7.19
CA VAL A 426 12.69 -11.23 -6.43
C VAL A 426 14.13 -11.07 -6.90
N GLY A 427 15.08 -11.02 -5.97
CA GLY A 427 16.52 -10.97 -6.26
C GLY A 427 16.97 -9.64 -6.87
N ALA A 428 17.89 -9.70 -7.84
CA ALA A 428 18.51 -8.53 -8.48
C ALA A 428 17.54 -7.63 -9.26
N GLN A 429 16.27 -8.04 -9.41
CA GLN A 429 15.24 -7.24 -10.08
C GLN A 429 14.75 -6.05 -9.24
N CYS A 430 15.05 -6.02 -7.94
CA CYS A 430 14.74 -4.90 -7.07
C CYS A 430 15.92 -3.92 -7.04
N SER A 431 15.83 -2.83 -7.80
CA SER A 431 16.84 -1.74 -7.79
C SER A 431 16.73 -0.86 -6.55
N SER A 432 15.59 -0.89 -5.84
CA SER A 432 15.38 -0.15 -4.61
C SER A 432 15.89 -0.95 -3.42
N GLY A 433 17.08 -0.60 -2.92
CA GLY A 433 17.73 -1.29 -1.79
C GLY A 433 16.80 -1.44 -0.58
N HIS A 434 16.03 -0.41 -0.25
CA HIS A 434 15.13 -0.40 0.92
C HIS A 434 13.88 -1.27 0.77
N LEU A 435 13.57 -1.76 -0.43
CA LEU A 435 12.48 -2.72 -0.68
C LEU A 435 13.01 -4.15 -0.80
N ARG A 436 14.32 -4.36 -0.95
CA ARG A 436 14.91 -5.68 -1.12
C ARG A 436 14.55 -6.61 0.05
N PHE A 437 14.19 -7.85 -0.29
CA PHE A 437 14.08 -8.94 0.67
C PHE A 437 15.48 -9.43 1.08
N ASN A 438 15.69 -9.55 2.39
CA ASN A 438 16.91 -10.06 3.00
C ASN A 438 16.55 -11.24 3.91
N ASP A 439 17.54 -12.05 4.28
CA ASP A 439 17.32 -13.20 5.17
C ASP A 439 16.82 -12.79 6.57
N SER A 440 17.23 -11.61 7.03
CA SER A 440 16.69 -10.97 8.23
C SER A 440 15.73 -9.85 7.87
N MET A 441 14.56 -9.84 8.51
CA MET A 441 13.59 -8.76 8.38
C MET A 441 13.66 -7.73 9.52
N ALA A 442 14.76 -7.69 10.29
CA ALA A 442 14.93 -6.78 11.41
C ALA A 442 14.86 -5.29 11.02
N GLY A 443 15.57 -4.88 9.95
CA GLY A 443 15.51 -3.50 9.44
C GLY A 443 14.11 -3.11 8.98
N LYS A 444 13.39 -4.06 8.36
CA LYS A 444 11.99 -3.88 7.95
C LYS A 444 11.05 -3.72 9.14
N ARG A 445 11.20 -4.52 10.19
CA ARG A 445 10.46 -4.37 11.47
C ARG A 445 10.69 -3.02 12.12
N LEU A 446 11.96 -2.59 12.17
CA LEU A 446 12.32 -1.26 12.67
C LEU A 446 11.64 -0.16 11.86
N ARG A 447 11.61 -0.27 10.52
CA ARG A 447 10.92 0.68 9.65
C ARG A 447 9.43 0.73 9.91
N LEU A 448 8.76 -0.41 10.06
CA LEU A 448 7.35 -0.46 10.44
C LEU A 448 7.12 0.25 11.79
N ALA A 449 7.94 -0.03 12.80
CA ALA A 449 7.83 0.63 14.10
C ALA A 449 8.02 2.14 13.98
N GLN A 450 9.07 2.61 13.29
CA GLN A 450 9.32 4.03 13.07
C GLN A 450 8.16 4.71 12.35
N GLU A 451 7.59 4.06 11.34
CA GLU A 451 6.46 4.59 10.58
C GLU A 451 5.21 4.78 11.45
N MET A 452 4.88 3.78 12.29
CA MET A 452 3.78 3.88 13.25
C MET A 452 3.99 4.98 14.30
N LEU A 453 5.22 5.13 14.78
CA LEU A 453 5.55 6.14 15.79
C LEU A 453 5.56 7.56 15.23
N THR A 454 6.01 7.72 13.99
CA THR A 454 5.93 9.00 13.27
C THR A 454 4.46 9.41 13.07
N ASP A 455 3.61 8.48 12.64
CA ASP A 455 2.17 8.73 12.49
C ASP A 455 1.48 9.05 13.82
N ALA A 456 1.97 8.46 14.93
CA ALA A 456 1.52 8.77 16.27
C ALA A 456 2.09 10.10 16.83
N GLY A 457 2.94 10.81 16.08
CA GLY A 457 3.63 12.02 16.55
C GLY A 457 4.50 11.77 17.78
N LEU A 458 5.11 10.59 17.88
CA LEU A 458 6.03 10.18 18.95
C LEU A 458 7.51 10.22 18.53
N LEU A 459 7.74 10.35 17.22
CA LEU A 459 9.01 10.67 16.59
C LEU A 459 8.76 11.91 15.74
#